data_AF-A0A2W5CWE8-F1
#
_entry.id   AF-A0A2W5CWE8-F1
#
_cell.length_a   1.000
_cell.length_b   1.000
_cell.length_c   1.000
_cell.angle_alpha   90.00
_cell.angle_beta   90.00
_cell.angle_gamma   90.00
#
_symmetry.space_group_name_H-M   'P 1'
#
loop_
_entity.id
_entity.type
_entity.pdbx_description
1 polymer ?
#
loop_
_entity_poly.entity_id
_entity_poly.type
_entity_poly.pdbx_seq_one_letter_code
_entity_poly.pdbx_strand_id
1 'polypeptide(L)' 'MAQWTISYNNDNNTSTLDIESADKPTMEQAVLEVLEWASRNLERGEFGDGEESSAEPAMRLLNDYGITITGIAAR' A
#
# COMPACT_ATOMS: atom_id res chain seq x y z
N MET A 1 -20.30 -1.58 -8.85
CA MET A 1 -19.04 -1.08 -8.26
C MET A 1 -17.93 -1.67 -9.09
N ALA A 2 -16.91 -0.89 -9.47
CA ALA A 2 -15.80 -1.43 -10.24
C ALA A 2 -14.76 -2.05 -9.30
N GLN A 3 -14.17 -3.15 -9.71
CA GLN A 3 -13.07 -3.78 -8.98
C GLN A 3 -11.76 -3.26 -9.54
N TRP A 4 -10.88 -2.84 -8.64
CA TRP A 4 -9.56 -2.33 -8.96
C TRP A 4 -8.52 -3.18 -8.24
N THR A 5 -7.45 -3.49 -8.95
CA THR A 5 -6.33 -4.24 -8.42
C THR A 5 -5.15 -3.29 -8.29
N ILE A 6 -4.67 -3.13 -7.06
CA ILE A 6 -3.48 -2.35 -6.75
C ILE A 6 -2.30 -3.30 -6.67
N SER A 7 -1.33 -3.14 -7.56
CA SER A 7 -0.08 -3.89 -7.52
C SER A 7 0.93 -3.17 -6.64
N TYR A 8 1.54 -3.90 -5.71
CA TYR A 8 2.59 -3.40 -4.85
C TYR A 8 3.72 -4.43 -4.72
N ASN A 9 4.93 -3.93 -4.53
CA ASN A 9 6.09 -4.75 -4.20
C ASN A 9 6.27 -4.77 -2.68
N ASN A 10 6.51 -5.95 -2.10
CA ASN A 10 6.81 -6.17 -0.70
C ASN A 10 7.94 -7.20 -0.61
N ASP A 11 9.09 -6.82 -0.06
CA ASP A 11 10.23 -7.72 0.19
C ASP A 11 10.54 -8.68 -0.99
N ASN A 12 10.88 -8.10 -2.16
CA ASN A 12 11.13 -8.81 -3.43
C ASN A 12 9.93 -9.56 -4.04
N ASN A 13 8.76 -9.56 -3.41
CA ASN A 13 7.56 -10.20 -3.92
C ASN A 13 6.59 -9.14 -4.48
N THR A 14 6.05 -9.40 -5.67
CA THR A 14 4.96 -8.58 -6.20
C THR A 14 3.64 -9.15 -5.73
N SER A 15 2.89 -8.38 -4.96
CA SER A 15 1.56 -8.72 -4.47
C SER A 15 0.53 -7.75 -5.04
N THR A 16 -0.74 -8.15 -4.96
CA THR A 16 -1.85 -7.34 -5.45
C THR A 16 -2.95 -7.28 -4.41
N LEU A 17 -3.52 -6.09 -4.21
CA LEU A 17 -4.68 -5.85 -3.35
C LEU A 17 -5.89 -5.53 -4.21
N ASP A 18 -6.97 -6.29 -4.07
CA ASP A 18 -8.26 -6.00 -4.70
C ASP A 18 -9.05 -5.01 -3.82
N ILE A 19 -9.50 -3.92 -4.43
CA ILE A 19 -10.39 -2.95 -3.80
C ILE A 19 -11.63 -2.70 -4.66
N GLU A 20 -12.72 -2.34 -4.00
CA GLU A 20 -13.96 -1.95 -4.67
C GLU A 20 -14.07 -0.43 -4.69
N SER A 21 -14.16 0.16 -5.88
CA SER A 21 -14.31 1.61 -6.03
C SER A 21 -15.20 1.93 -7.22
N ALA A 22 -15.97 3.02 -7.13
CA ALA A 22 -16.84 3.44 -8.23
C ALA A 22 -16.03 3.84 -9.48
N ASP A 23 -14.88 4.47 -9.26
CA ASP A 23 -14.00 5.04 -10.29
C ASP A 23 -12.54 4.62 -10.04
N LYS A 24 -11.65 4.94 -10.99
CA LYS A 24 -10.22 4.65 -10.88
C LYS A 24 -9.64 5.32 -9.62
N PRO A 25 -9.15 4.55 -8.64
CA PRO A 25 -8.58 5.14 -7.44
C PRO A 25 -7.32 5.91 -7.82
N THR A 26 -7.12 7.06 -7.16
CA THR A 26 -5.89 7.83 -7.30
C THR A 26 -4.73 7.10 -6.60
N MET A 27 -3.50 7.48 -6.93
CA MET A 27 -2.32 6.89 -6.29
C MET A 27 -2.37 7.06 -4.77
N GLU A 28 -2.81 8.23 -4.28
CA GLU A 28 -2.95 8.49 -2.85
C GLU A 28 -4.02 7.59 -2.19
N GLN A 29 -5.16 7.39 -2.85
CA GLN A 29 -6.21 6.48 -2.34
C GLN A 29 -5.69 5.04 -2.29
N ALA A 30 -5.02 4.59 -3.35
CA ALA A 30 -4.43 3.25 -3.38
C ALA A 30 -3.38 3.06 -2.27
N VAL A 31 -2.55 4.06 -2.02
CA VAL A 31 -1.58 4.07 -0.93
C VAL A 31 -2.27 3.95 0.43
N LEU A 32 -3.33 4.72 0.66
CA LEU A 32 -4.07 4.66 1.93
C LEU A 32 -4.75 3.31 2.15
N GLU A 33 -5.39 2.75 1.12
CA GLU A 33 -6.03 1.44 1.18
C GLU A 33 -5.02 0.32 1.48
N VAL A 34 -3.87 0.33 0.78
CA VAL A 34 -2.80 -0.65 1.04
C VAL A 34 -2.18 -0.45 2.42
N LEU A 35 -2.03 0.80 2.88
CA LEU A 35 -1.50 1.09 4.22
C LEU A 35 -2.44 0.61 5.32
N GLU A 36 -3.73 0.87 5.19
CA GLU A 36 -4.73 0.40 6.14
C GLU A 36 -4.82 -1.13 6.13
N TRP A 37 -4.84 -1.74 4.95
CA TRP A 37 -4.80 -3.19 4.81
C TRP A 37 -3.55 -3.78 5.44
N ALA A 38 -2.36 -3.23 5.13
CA ALA A 38 -1.08 -3.67 5.69
C ALA A 38 -1.09 -3.53 7.21
N SER A 39 -1.61 -2.44 7.76
CA SER A 39 -1.71 -2.25 9.21
C SER A 39 -2.62 -3.24 9.93
N ARG A 40 -3.55 -3.89 9.22
CA ARG A 40 -4.48 -4.85 9.80
C ARG A 40 -4.08 -6.31 9.53
N ASN A 41 -3.34 -6.56 8.45
CA ASN A 41 -2.99 -7.90 7.99
C ASN A 41 -1.50 -8.24 8.14
N LEU A 42 -0.63 -7.23 8.17
CA LEU A 42 0.81 -7.37 8.33
C LEU A 42 1.22 -6.81 9.68
N GLU A 43 2.16 -7.49 10.32
CA GLU A 43 2.83 -6.95 11.49
C GLU A 43 3.76 -5.82 11.00
N ARG A 44 3.70 -4.66 11.66
CA ARG A 44 4.65 -3.57 11.43
C ARG A 44 6.04 -4.11 11.73
N GLY A 45 6.89 -4.16 10.71
CA GLY A 45 8.30 -4.52 10.92
C GLY A 45 9.10 -3.28 11.29
N GLU A 46 10.21 -3.48 12.00
CA GLU A 46 11.25 -2.45 12.16
C GLU A 46 12.07 -2.35 10.86
N PHE A 47 11.43 -1.94 9.76
CA PHE A 47 12.16 -1.67 8.50
C PHE A 47 12.76 -0.25 8.45
N GLY A 48 12.36 0.62 9.38
CA GLY A 48 12.88 1.98 9.54
C GLY A 48 13.54 2.18 10.90
N ASP A 49 14.83 2.56 10.88
CA ASP A 49 15.55 3.06 12.05
C ASP A 49 14.90 4.35 12.56
N GLY A 50 14.08 4.25 13.60
CA GLY A 50 13.94 5.23 14.69
C GLY A 50 13.66 6.72 14.40
N GLU A 51 13.45 7.17 13.16
CA GLU A 51 13.19 8.56 12.83
C GLU A 51 11.71 8.78 12.45
N GLU A 52 11.13 9.79 13.10
CA GLU A 52 9.75 10.27 13.07
C GLU A 52 8.92 9.75 11.89
N SER A 53 7.85 9.00 12.22
CA SER A 53 6.89 8.46 11.25
C SER A 53 6.55 9.49 10.18
N SER A 54 7.09 9.32 8.97
CA SER A 54 6.86 10.24 7.86
C SER A 54 5.36 10.54 7.71
N ALA A 55 5.03 11.81 7.52
CA ALA A 55 3.64 12.24 7.36
C ALA A 55 3.01 11.68 6.07
N GLU A 56 3.85 11.33 5.09
CA GLU A 56 3.41 10.79 3.81
C GLU A 56 3.07 9.29 3.92
N PRO A 57 1.85 8.86 3.56
CA PRO A 57 1.41 7.48 3.73
C PRO A 57 2.19 6.49 2.83
N ALA A 58 2.74 6.97 1.70
CA ALA A 58 3.59 6.17 0.83
C ALA A 58 4.94 5.85 1.48
N MET A 59 5.53 6.81 2.21
CA MET A 59 6.74 6.56 2.99
C MET A 59 6.47 5.64 4.17
N ARG A 60 5.30 5.71 4.81
CA ARG A 60 4.92 4.77 5.87
C ARG A 60 4.84 3.34 5.35
N LEU A 61 4.21 3.12 4.19
CA LEU A 61 4.20 1.80 3.57
C LEU A 61 5.60 1.23 3.38
N LEU A 62 6.53 2.07 2.91
CA LEU A 62 7.91 1.66 2.70
C LEU A 62 8.67 1.43 4.02
N ASN A 63 8.55 2.33 5.00
CA ASN A 63 9.31 2.27 6.25
C ASN A 63 8.75 1.29 7.29
N ASP A 64 7.43 1.11 7.39
CA ASP A 64 6.81 0.18 8.35
C ASP A 64 6.60 -1.22 7.77
N TYR A 65 6.51 -1.35 6.44
CA TYR A 65 6.18 -2.63 5.80
C TYR A 65 7.06 -3.00 4.60
N GLY A 66 8.00 -2.15 4.16
CA GLY A 66 8.80 -2.42 2.96
C GLY A 66 7.97 -2.40 1.67
N ILE A 67 6.78 -1.79 1.68
CA ILE A 67 5.82 -1.83 0.59
C ILE A 67 5.97 -0.61 -0.33
N THR A 68 6.01 -0.84 -1.65
CA THR A 68 5.96 0.22 -2.67
C THR A 68 4.91 -0.08 -3.72
N ILE A 69 3.99 0.85 -3.97
CA ILE A 69 2.96 0.67 -5.00
C ILE A 69 3.57 0.82 -6.40
N THR A 70 3.31 -0.16 -7.27
CA THR A 70 3.86 -0.24 -8.62
C THR A 70 2.82 0.04 -9.71
N GLY A 71 1.53 -0.12 -9.42
CA GLY A 71 0.48 0.19 -10.39
C GLY A 71 -0.94 -0.01 -9.88
N ILE A 72 -1.90 0.49 -10.66
CA ILE A 72 -3.34 0.39 -10.41
C ILE A 72 -4.00 -0.02 -11.72
N ALA A 73 -4.69 -1.15 -11.72
CA ALA A 73 -5.40 -1.68 -12.88
C ALA A 73 -6.88 -1.94 -12.56
N ALA A 74 -7.75 -1.80 -13.55
CA ALA A 74 -9.12 -2.31 -13.44
C ALA A 74 -9.10 -3.83 -13.60
N ARG A 75 -9.93 -4.53 -12.82
CA ARG A 75 -10.11 -5.97 -12.90
C ARG A 75 -11.22 -6.35 -13.88
#